data_AF-U5DLF8-F1
#
_entry.id   AF-U5DLF8-F1
#
_cell.length_a   1.000
_cell.length_b   1.000
_cell.length_c   1.000
_cell.angle_alpha   90.00
_cell.angle_beta   90.00
_cell.angle_gamma   90.00
#
_symmetry.space_group_name_H-M   'P 1'
#
loop_
_entity.id
_entity.type
_entity.pdbx_description
1 polymer ?
#
loop_
_entity_poly.entity_id
_entity_poly.type
_entity_poly.pdbx_seq_one_letter_code
_entity_poly.pdbx_strand_id
1 'polypeptide(L)'
;MPEESASAAAHSANSNRQSPNAADARDCHKYQRPLLRLFLRVVGPGASDFAPGELLAGRYRVIAGAVVLDTQPAQPPDFPDRVPEALLPYSRLSPYQLHVPQVFGRVSDRDLWLLEYGYLRSDRAAGLERGEVLPMLTDAWAGTSPLRQLHWLWQMARLWQPLSDQGVAGALLDAKLVRVDGSLVHLLELPLDPEPESMSLAQLGLLWTPWTEGASPAIRDFFSFVCVQLTAGAIARPEQLVAVLDRALQRCGSSQQRLFQLAARTDVGPMRDHNEDALHIGEDGLAAADALAIVCDGVGGHAEGEVASRLAVDVMLRKLSELPQAIAPQEPEAISLELAEILRETNDAIGERNDRERRQGRQRMGTTLVMAMARSHELYVAHVGDSRAYWITRRGCQQLTLDDDVASQQTRLGQTLYREALQQPAAGSLVQVLGTGPSALLHPNIQRVVLDEDGLFLLCSDGLSDFDRVEQYWEQELLPVLEEQTTLQEAAERLLTIANTQNGHDNVTVALLYCQVSRLGGSDDTALLGPWESWVSSVLRATNLERPSPLRQRQSTPTVRAATPRAAIALSLAIVAVAIASAIGLSYAFVPEARAAIDGVRQRLLGSPLRDPSDFRR
;
A
#
# COMPACT_ATOMS: atom_id res chain seq x y z
N MET A 1 -52.75 -16.01 -2.22
CA MET A 1 -51.63 -15.16 -2.67
C MET A 1 -50.54 -15.33 -1.64
N PRO A 2 -49.45 -16.06 -1.92
CA PRO A 2 -48.33 -16.14 -0.99
C PRO A 2 -47.39 -14.96 -1.20
N GLU A 3 -46.88 -14.45 -0.09
CA GLU A 3 -45.95 -13.35 0.05
C GLU A 3 -44.70 -13.54 -0.83
N GLU A 4 -44.40 -12.56 -1.68
CA GLU A 4 -43.11 -12.44 -2.36
C GLU A 4 -42.01 -12.24 -1.31
N SER A 5 -41.20 -13.28 -1.10
CA SER A 5 -39.89 -13.15 -0.47
C SER A 5 -39.06 -12.17 -1.30
N ALA A 6 -38.78 -10.99 -0.76
CA ALA A 6 -37.89 -10.00 -1.38
C ALA A 6 -36.48 -10.58 -1.52
N SER A 7 -36.22 -11.15 -2.70
CA SER A 7 -34.93 -11.69 -3.12
C SER A 7 -33.86 -10.60 -3.11
N ALA A 8 -32.76 -10.87 -2.41
CA ALA A 8 -31.68 -9.93 -2.12
C ALA A 8 -30.97 -9.47 -3.41
N ALA A 9 -30.84 -8.16 -3.57
CA ALA A 9 -30.21 -7.52 -4.72
C ALA A 9 -28.72 -7.24 -4.44
N ALA A 10 -27.81 -7.94 -5.12
CA ALA A 10 -26.42 -7.49 -5.30
C ALA A 10 -26.36 -6.48 -6.46
N HIS A 11 -25.73 -5.33 -6.28
CA HIS A 11 -25.70 -4.25 -7.28
C HIS A 11 -24.32 -4.14 -7.93
N SER A 12 -24.26 -3.87 -9.24
CA SER A 12 -23.00 -3.71 -9.98
C SER A 12 -22.25 -2.44 -9.60
N ALA A 13 -20.92 -2.50 -9.56
CA ALA A 13 -19.99 -1.46 -9.08
C ALA A 13 -19.99 -0.11 -9.84
N ASN A 14 -20.75 0.04 -10.92
CA ASN A 14 -20.77 1.27 -11.71
C ASN A 14 -21.92 2.19 -11.27
N SER A 15 -21.58 3.40 -10.78
CA SER A 15 -22.53 4.38 -10.21
C SER A 15 -23.68 4.76 -11.15
N ASN A 16 -23.47 4.67 -12.47
CA ASN A 16 -24.47 4.99 -13.49
C ASN A 16 -25.33 3.81 -13.98
N ARG A 17 -25.13 2.58 -13.48
CA ARG A 17 -25.73 1.37 -14.06
C ARG A 17 -26.07 0.30 -13.04
N GLN A 18 -26.86 0.60 -12.01
CA GLN A 18 -27.31 -0.42 -11.06
C GLN A 18 -28.34 -1.38 -11.70
N SER A 19 -28.17 -2.69 -11.46
CA SER A 19 -29.22 -3.70 -11.68
C SER A 19 -29.34 -4.57 -10.42
N PRO A 20 -30.55 -4.91 -9.96
CA PRO A 20 -30.71 -5.88 -8.89
C PRO A 20 -30.33 -7.29 -9.39
N ASN A 21 -29.49 -8.01 -8.66
CA ASN A 21 -29.11 -9.40 -8.95
C ASN A 21 -29.42 -10.28 -7.75
N ALA A 22 -29.76 -11.56 -7.93
CA ALA A 22 -29.99 -12.46 -6.81
C ALA A 22 -28.78 -12.51 -5.84
N ALA A 23 -29.03 -12.80 -4.56
CA ALA A 23 -28.00 -12.78 -3.51
C ALA A 23 -26.81 -13.71 -3.80
N ASP A 24 -27.08 -14.81 -4.51
CA ASP A 24 -26.13 -15.84 -4.91
C ASP A 24 -25.52 -15.60 -6.30
N ALA A 25 -25.99 -14.59 -7.04
CA ALA A 25 -25.46 -14.27 -8.35
C ALA A 25 -23.96 -13.92 -8.25
N ARG A 26 -23.15 -14.55 -9.10
CA ARG A 26 -21.73 -14.25 -9.27
C ARG A 26 -21.51 -13.13 -10.28
N ASP A 27 -22.30 -13.15 -11.34
CA ASP A 27 -22.26 -12.16 -12.40
C ASP A 27 -23.54 -11.34 -12.43
N CYS A 28 -23.42 -10.09 -12.85
CA CYS A 28 -24.55 -9.23 -13.13
C CYS A 28 -25.36 -9.81 -14.29
N HIS A 29 -26.64 -10.15 -14.06
CA HIS A 29 -27.51 -10.75 -15.08
C HIS A 29 -27.65 -9.88 -16.34
N LYS A 30 -27.52 -8.55 -16.19
CA LYS A 30 -27.69 -7.58 -17.28
C LYS A 30 -26.41 -7.34 -18.08
N TYR A 31 -25.26 -7.33 -17.40
CA TYR A 31 -23.98 -6.93 -18.03
C TYR A 31 -22.98 -8.08 -18.14
N GLN A 32 -23.29 -9.25 -17.58
CA GLN A 32 -22.43 -10.44 -17.53
C GLN A 32 -21.02 -10.13 -17.00
N ARG A 33 -20.95 -9.31 -15.94
CA ARG A 33 -19.71 -8.94 -15.25
C ARG A 33 -19.72 -9.44 -13.82
N PRO A 34 -18.57 -9.81 -13.25
CA PRO A 34 -18.46 -10.16 -11.83
C PRO A 34 -19.08 -9.10 -10.92
N LEU A 35 -19.83 -9.53 -9.92
CA LEU A 35 -20.35 -8.64 -8.88
C LEU A 35 -19.32 -8.51 -7.77
N LEU A 36 -18.98 -7.27 -7.41
CA LEU A 36 -18.14 -7.00 -6.25
C LEU A 36 -18.93 -7.28 -4.97
N ARG A 37 -18.45 -8.20 -4.15
CA ARG A 37 -19.01 -8.50 -2.82
C ARG A 37 -18.12 -7.93 -1.74
N LEU A 38 -18.57 -6.83 -1.14
CA LEU A 38 -17.82 -6.14 -0.12
C LEU A 38 -18.31 -6.54 1.27
N PHE A 39 -17.52 -7.37 1.96
CA PHE A 39 -17.74 -7.72 3.35
C PHE A 39 -16.99 -6.75 4.26
N LEU A 40 -17.70 -6.23 5.26
CA LEU A 40 -17.20 -5.24 6.20
C LEU A 40 -17.36 -5.73 7.64
N ARG A 41 -16.51 -5.26 8.53
CA ARG A 41 -16.63 -5.49 9.96
C ARG A 41 -17.22 -4.27 10.64
N VAL A 42 -18.30 -4.46 11.39
CA VAL A 42 -18.90 -3.43 12.26
C VAL A 42 -18.09 -3.34 13.54
N VAL A 43 -17.74 -2.13 13.96
CA VAL A 43 -17.08 -1.85 15.24
C VAL A 43 -17.79 -0.72 15.97
N GLY A 44 -17.72 -0.74 17.31
CA GLY A 44 -18.40 0.20 18.20
C GLY A 44 -19.37 -0.47 19.16
N PRO A 45 -20.10 0.30 19.98
CA PRO A 45 -21.00 -0.22 21.00
C PRO A 45 -22.10 -1.11 20.42
N GLY A 46 -22.18 -2.36 20.88
CA GLY A 46 -23.18 -3.33 20.42
C GLY A 46 -22.96 -3.88 19.02
N ALA A 47 -21.74 -3.75 18.46
CA ALA A 47 -21.41 -4.19 17.10
C ALA A 47 -21.68 -5.68 16.80
N SER A 48 -21.79 -6.53 17.83
CA SER A 48 -22.08 -7.98 17.69
C SER A 48 -23.49 -8.37 18.13
N ASP A 49 -24.35 -7.41 18.47
CA ASP A 49 -25.67 -7.68 19.05
C ASP A 49 -26.76 -7.92 17.97
N PHE A 50 -26.41 -7.78 16.69
CA PHE A 50 -27.34 -7.86 15.57
C PHE A 50 -27.60 -9.31 15.14
N ALA A 51 -28.84 -9.57 14.72
CA ALA A 51 -29.23 -10.90 14.26
C ALA A 51 -28.76 -11.14 12.81
N PRO A 52 -28.28 -12.34 12.45
CA PRO A 52 -28.04 -12.71 11.06
C PRO A 52 -29.25 -12.41 10.16
N GLY A 53 -29.01 -11.73 9.04
CA GLY A 53 -30.03 -11.30 8.09
C GLY A 53 -30.60 -9.89 8.33
N GLU A 54 -30.38 -9.30 9.52
CA GLU A 54 -30.76 -7.91 9.82
C GLU A 54 -30.10 -6.92 8.84
N LEU A 55 -30.80 -5.85 8.48
CA LEU A 55 -30.31 -4.83 7.54
C LEU A 55 -30.05 -3.51 8.28
N LEU A 56 -28.79 -3.18 8.49
CA LEU A 56 -28.37 -1.95 9.16
C LEU A 56 -28.38 -0.78 8.17
N ALA A 57 -28.96 0.35 8.60
CA ALA A 57 -29.11 1.57 7.79
C ALA A 57 -29.68 1.33 6.36
N GLY A 58 -30.51 0.29 6.20
CA GLY A 58 -31.07 -0.07 4.88
C GLY A 58 -30.05 -0.56 3.84
N ARG A 59 -28.79 -0.80 4.23
CA ARG A 59 -27.69 -1.11 3.30
C ARG A 59 -26.82 -2.29 3.70
N TYR A 60 -26.44 -2.39 4.97
CA TYR A 60 -25.45 -3.38 5.41
C TYR A 60 -26.15 -4.59 6.00
N ARG A 61 -26.15 -5.71 5.29
CA ARG A 61 -26.83 -6.93 5.74
C ARG A 61 -25.91 -7.72 6.66
N VAL A 62 -26.36 -7.98 7.88
CA VAL A 62 -25.64 -8.79 8.86
C VAL A 62 -25.55 -10.23 8.37
N ILE A 63 -24.34 -10.75 8.31
CA ILE A 63 -24.06 -12.11 7.90
C ILE A 63 -23.90 -13.00 9.13
N ALA A 64 -22.95 -12.67 10.00
CA ALA A 64 -22.73 -13.35 11.28
C ALA A 64 -21.90 -12.46 12.21
N GLY A 65 -22.27 -12.40 13.50
CA GLY A 65 -21.60 -11.57 14.49
C GLY A 65 -21.48 -10.12 14.03
N ALA A 66 -20.25 -9.60 13.99
CA ALA A 66 -19.96 -8.24 13.54
C ALA A 66 -19.67 -8.12 12.02
N VAL A 67 -19.92 -9.15 11.21
CA VAL A 67 -19.65 -9.13 9.77
C VAL A 67 -20.92 -8.79 9.00
N VAL A 68 -20.82 -7.79 8.11
CA VAL A 68 -21.91 -7.35 7.23
C VAL A 68 -21.48 -7.41 5.77
N LEU A 69 -22.45 -7.63 4.87
CA LEU A 69 -22.30 -7.46 3.43
C LEU A 69 -22.88 -6.10 3.03
N ASP A 70 -22.10 -5.30 2.30
CA ASP A 70 -22.62 -4.10 1.65
C ASP A 70 -23.48 -4.49 0.44
N THR A 71 -24.77 -4.19 0.50
CA THR A 71 -25.70 -4.48 -0.60
C THR A 71 -25.70 -3.41 -1.70
N GLN A 72 -25.04 -2.26 -1.45
CA GLN A 72 -24.98 -1.12 -2.36
C GLN A 72 -23.54 -0.60 -2.53
N PRO A 73 -22.56 -1.46 -2.91
CA PRO A 73 -21.14 -1.10 -2.94
C PRO A 73 -20.79 0.01 -3.95
N ALA A 74 -21.67 0.27 -4.92
CA ALA A 74 -21.49 1.35 -5.90
C ALA A 74 -21.84 2.76 -5.34
N GLN A 75 -22.46 2.84 -4.17
CA GLN A 75 -22.78 4.11 -3.52
C GLN A 75 -21.73 4.43 -2.45
N PRO A 76 -21.29 5.68 -2.29
CA PRO A 76 -20.41 6.04 -1.17
C PRO A 76 -21.11 5.75 0.16
N PRO A 77 -20.39 5.27 1.20
CA PRO A 77 -20.96 5.14 2.55
C PRO A 77 -21.15 6.51 3.20
N ASP A 78 -21.76 6.52 4.37
CA ASP A 78 -21.84 7.73 5.19
C ASP A 78 -20.45 8.07 5.73
N PHE A 79 -20.04 9.31 5.53
CA PHE A 79 -18.78 9.86 6.03
C PHE A 79 -19.02 10.77 7.23
N PRO A 80 -18.07 10.85 8.18
CA PRO A 80 -18.15 11.82 9.25
C PRO A 80 -17.71 13.22 8.79
N ASP A 81 -18.20 14.28 9.43
CA ASP A 81 -17.71 15.65 9.18
C ASP A 81 -16.20 15.80 9.46
N ARG A 82 -15.68 14.99 10.40
CA ARG A 82 -14.27 14.89 10.74
C ARG A 82 -13.95 13.49 11.21
N VAL A 83 -12.79 12.97 10.82
CA VAL A 83 -12.28 11.69 11.32
C VAL A 83 -12.12 11.74 12.85
N PRO A 84 -12.83 10.89 13.62
CA PRO A 84 -12.68 10.83 15.07
C PRO A 84 -11.27 10.44 15.51
N GLU A 85 -10.85 10.93 16.67
CA GLU A 85 -9.51 10.65 17.22
C GLU A 85 -9.25 9.14 17.38
N ALA A 86 -10.26 8.38 17.82
CA ALA A 86 -10.19 6.93 17.95
C ALA A 86 -9.94 6.18 16.62
N LEU A 87 -10.18 6.82 15.46
CA LEU A 87 -9.98 6.23 14.14
C LEU A 87 -8.70 6.71 13.43
N LEU A 88 -8.03 7.72 13.99
CA LEU A 88 -6.76 8.22 13.42
C LEU A 88 -5.67 7.15 13.33
N PRO A 89 -5.53 6.17 14.25
CA PRO A 89 -4.57 5.09 14.09
C PRO A 89 -4.75 4.32 12.77
N TYR A 90 -5.98 3.93 12.41
CA TYR A 90 -6.27 3.24 11.15
C TYR A 90 -5.84 4.06 9.93
N SER A 91 -6.13 5.36 9.96
CA SER A 91 -5.79 6.29 8.88
C SER A 91 -4.26 6.41 8.70
N ARG A 92 -3.52 6.61 9.79
CA ARG A 92 -2.05 6.76 9.77
C ARG A 92 -1.31 5.46 9.48
N LEU A 93 -1.92 4.32 9.79
CA LEU A 93 -1.42 2.98 9.51
C LEU A 93 -1.87 2.45 8.14
N SER A 94 -2.49 3.27 7.28
CA SER A 94 -2.85 2.86 5.92
C SER A 94 -1.69 2.30 5.08
N PRO A 95 -0.40 2.69 5.26
CA PRO A 95 0.72 2.00 4.61
C PRO A 95 0.88 0.53 4.98
N TYR A 96 0.25 0.08 6.07
CA TYR A 96 0.23 -1.31 6.54
C TYR A 96 -1.09 -2.00 6.20
N GLN A 97 -1.77 -1.61 5.12
CA GLN A 97 -3.10 -2.11 4.73
C GLN A 97 -3.22 -3.63 4.57
N LEU A 98 -2.11 -4.34 4.34
CA LEU A 98 -2.09 -5.80 4.36
C LEU A 98 -2.34 -6.38 5.75
N HIS A 99 -2.06 -5.64 6.81
CA HIS A 99 -2.13 -6.10 8.19
C HIS A 99 -3.22 -5.38 9.00
N VAL A 100 -3.52 -4.14 8.62
CA VAL A 100 -4.42 -3.23 9.33
C VAL A 100 -5.62 -2.91 8.45
N PRO A 101 -6.86 -3.00 8.96
CA PRO A 101 -8.03 -2.65 8.19
C PRO A 101 -8.13 -1.14 7.96
N GLN A 102 -8.83 -0.74 6.90
CA GLN A 102 -9.15 0.64 6.63
C GLN A 102 -10.56 0.97 7.14
N VAL A 103 -10.79 2.23 7.51
CA VAL A 103 -12.13 2.69 7.86
C VAL A 103 -12.90 2.98 6.58
N PHE A 104 -13.93 2.18 6.33
CA PHE A 104 -14.80 2.30 5.15
C PHE A 104 -15.77 3.48 5.27
N GLY A 105 -16.41 3.62 6.44
CA GLY A 105 -17.42 4.65 6.69
C GLY A 105 -18.18 4.39 8.00
N ARG A 106 -19.32 5.07 8.14
CA ARG A 106 -20.21 4.97 9.31
C ARG A 106 -21.50 4.24 8.94
N VAL A 107 -22.11 3.57 9.93
CA VAL A 107 -23.53 3.19 9.84
C VAL A 107 -24.38 4.38 10.26
N SER A 108 -25.24 4.87 9.36
CA SER A 108 -26.13 6.02 9.58
C SER A 108 -26.84 5.94 10.94
N ASP A 109 -26.99 7.10 11.60
CA ASP A 109 -27.75 7.26 12.85
C ASP A 109 -27.27 6.44 14.06
N ARG A 110 -26.07 5.85 13.99
CA ARG A 110 -25.44 5.11 15.09
C ARG A 110 -23.97 5.47 15.26
N ASP A 111 -23.43 5.24 16.46
CA ASP A 111 -21.99 5.32 16.74
C ASP A 111 -21.28 4.01 16.37
N LEU A 112 -21.52 3.55 15.14
CA LEU A 112 -20.97 2.32 14.59
C LEU A 112 -20.17 2.63 13.33
N TRP A 113 -19.01 2.00 13.21
CA TRP A 113 -18.08 2.18 12.10
C TRP A 113 -17.90 0.88 11.34
N LEU A 114 -17.54 1.02 10.07
CA LEU A 114 -17.31 -0.09 9.16
C LEU A 114 -15.83 -0.14 8.84
N LEU A 115 -15.23 -1.30 9.04
CA LEU A 115 -13.86 -1.61 8.67
C LEU A 115 -13.85 -2.50 7.43
N GLU A 116 -13.00 -2.13 6.48
CA GLU A 116 -12.71 -2.87 5.26
C GLU A 116 -11.30 -3.47 5.35
N TYR A 117 -11.14 -4.71 4.92
CA TYR A 117 -9.83 -5.30 4.70
C TYR A 117 -9.53 -5.15 3.21
N GLY A 118 -8.43 -4.48 2.86
CA GLY A 118 -8.08 -4.10 1.48
C GLY A 118 -7.67 -5.26 0.57
N TYR A 119 -8.32 -6.42 0.72
CA TYR A 119 -8.04 -7.59 -0.07
C TYR A 119 -9.28 -8.46 -0.26
N LEU A 120 -9.22 -9.27 -1.31
CA LEU A 120 -10.39 -9.95 -1.84
C LEU A 120 -10.20 -11.43 -1.66
N ARG A 121 -11.27 -12.11 -1.24
CA ARG A 121 -11.26 -13.56 -1.05
C ARG A 121 -12.04 -14.24 -2.16
N SER A 122 -11.61 -15.42 -2.57
CA SER A 122 -12.35 -16.21 -3.54
C SER A 122 -13.58 -16.83 -2.88
N ASP A 123 -14.73 -16.71 -3.54
CA ASP A 123 -15.96 -17.42 -3.15
C ASP A 123 -15.77 -18.96 -3.20
N ARG A 124 -14.76 -19.48 -3.93
CA ARG A 124 -14.46 -20.91 -4.08
C ARG A 124 -13.67 -21.52 -2.93
N ALA A 125 -13.04 -20.72 -2.07
CA ALA A 125 -12.37 -21.21 -0.86
C ALA A 125 -13.45 -21.62 0.17
N ALA A 126 -14.12 -22.74 -0.14
CA ALA A 126 -15.26 -23.30 0.55
C ALA A 126 -15.01 -23.38 2.07
N GLY A 127 -15.76 -22.55 2.79
CA GLY A 127 -15.75 -22.42 4.25
C GLY A 127 -16.41 -21.13 4.70
N LEU A 128 -16.22 -20.05 3.95
CA LEU A 128 -16.85 -18.75 4.19
C LEU A 128 -18.16 -18.57 3.42
N GLU A 129 -18.96 -19.63 3.35
CA GLU A 129 -20.39 -19.40 3.30
C GLU A 129 -20.78 -18.77 4.64
N ARG A 130 -21.07 -17.46 4.65
CA ARG A 130 -21.72 -16.74 5.75
C ARG A 130 -20.80 -16.30 6.92
N GLY A 131 -19.91 -15.34 6.68
CA GLY A 131 -19.50 -14.41 7.75
C GLY A 131 -18.57 -14.96 8.84
N GLU A 132 -17.81 -16.02 8.55
CA GLU A 132 -16.78 -16.48 9.47
C GLU A 132 -15.59 -15.50 9.49
N VAL A 133 -15.21 -15.07 10.69
CA VAL A 133 -13.98 -14.29 10.90
C VAL A 133 -12.78 -15.17 10.52
N LEU A 134 -11.71 -14.58 9.98
CA LEU A 134 -10.43 -15.28 9.77
C LEU A 134 -10.04 -16.16 10.99
N PRO A 135 -9.29 -17.26 10.79
CA PRO A 135 -8.83 -18.08 11.90
C PRO A 135 -7.89 -17.29 12.81
N MET A 136 -7.97 -17.56 14.12
CA MET A 136 -7.00 -17.03 15.06
C MET A 136 -5.61 -17.58 14.73
N LEU A 137 -4.58 -16.75 14.88
CA LEU A 137 -3.20 -17.19 14.67
C LEU A 137 -2.89 -18.42 15.53
N THR A 138 -3.36 -18.43 16.79
CA THR A 138 -3.18 -19.53 17.74
C THR A 138 -3.81 -20.84 17.26
N ASP A 139 -4.96 -20.76 16.58
CA ASP A 139 -5.67 -21.94 16.09
C ASP A 139 -4.98 -22.52 14.85
N ALA A 140 -4.41 -21.65 14.01
CA ALA A 140 -3.65 -22.03 12.82
C ALA A 140 -2.17 -22.34 13.11
N TRP A 141 -1.70 -22.09 14.33
CA TRP A 141 -0.29 -22.17 14.70
C TRP A 141 0.26 -23.60 14.57
N ALA A 142 -0.38 -24.56 15.24
CA ALA A 142 0.08 -25.95 15.28
C ALA A 142 -0.12 -26.64 13.92
N GLY A 143 0.88 -27.41 13.47
CA GLY A 143 0.83 -28.14 12.19
C GLY A 143 1.20 -27.31 10.96
N THR A 144 1.49 -26.02 11.13
CA THR A 144 1.97 -25.12 10.08
C THR A 144 3.48 -25.25 9.88
N SER A 145 3.97 -25.00 8.65
CA SER A 145 5.39 -25.10 8.31
C SER A 145 6.26 -24.18 9.18
N PRO A 146 7.53 -24.55 9.45
CA PRO A 146 8.44 -23.71 10.24
C PRO A 146 8.68 -22.33 9.61
N LEU A 147 8.76 -22.25 8.27
CA LEU A 147 8.94 -20.97 7.59
C LEU A 147 7.73 -20.05 7.81
N ARG A 148 6.50 -20.59 7.73
CA ARG A 148 5.28 -19.82 7.94
C ARG A 148 5.11 -19.36 9.39
N GLN A 149 5.44 -20.23 10.36
CA GLN A 149 5.45 -19.86 11.78
C GLN A 149 6.44 -18.71 12.03
N LEU A 150 7.67 -18.79 11.51
CA LEU A 150 8.64 -17.70 11.60
C LEU A 150 8.16 -16.43 10.89
N HIS A 151 7.49 -16.57 9.74
CA HIS A 151 6.99 -15.44 8.96
C HIS A 151 5.88 -14.68 9.70
N TRP A 152 4.96 -15.37 10.37
CA TRP A 152 3.94 -14.72 11.21
C TRP A 152 4.57 -13.97 12.39
N LEU A 153 5.53 -14.58 13.10
CA LEU A 153 6.25 -13.92 14.19
C LEU A 153 7.00 -12.67 13.69
N TRP A 154 7.60 -12.75 12.51
CA TRP A 154 8.31 -11.64 11.89
C TRP A 154 7.38 -10.49 11.51
N GLN A 155 6.20 -10.78 10.97
CA GLN A 155 5.19 -9.75 10.69
C GLN A 155 4.75 -9.06 11.98
N MET A 156 4.45 -9.81 13.04
CA MET A 156 4.12 -9.23 14.35
C MET A 156 5.25 -8.34 14.89
N ALA A 157 6.51 -8.76 14.75
CA ALA A 157 7.67 -7.96 15.17
C ALA A 157 7.82 -6.65 14.37
N ARG A 158 7.59 -6.68 13.05
CA ARG A 158 7.64 -5.48 12.19
C ARG A 158 6.50 -4.52 12.45
N LEU A 159 5.33 -5.03 12.80
CA LEU A 159 4.16 -4.22 13.14
C LEU A 159 4.26 -3.57 14.53
N TRP A 160 5.12 -4.07 15.41
CA TRP A 160 5.22 -3.55 16.77
C TRP A 160 5.51 -2.05 16.82
N GLN A 161 6.59 -1.57 16.19
CA GLN A 161 6.96 -0.16 16.26
C GLN A 161 5.90 0.78 15.65
N PRO A 162 5.37 0.54 14.43
CA PRO A 162 4.32 1.38 13.86
C PRO A 162 3.05 1.44 14.73
N LEU A 163 2.65 0.32 15.32
CA LEU A 163 1.48 0.27 16.21
C LEU A 163 1.75 0.98 17.54
N SER A 164 2.95 0.83 18.11
CA SER A 164 3.36 1.55 19.32
C SER A 164 3.38 3.06 19.09
N ASP A 165 3.86 3.53 17.94
CA ASP A 165 3.87 4.96 17.57
C ASP A 165 2.45 5.56 17.49
N GLN A 166 1.44 4.71 17.23
CA GLN A 166 0.03 5.10 17.22
C GLN A 166 -0.72 4.74 18.51
N GLY A 167 -0.05 4.18 19.52
CA GLY A 167 -0.66 3.77 20.79
C GLY A 167 -1.72 2.68 20.65
N VAL A 168 -1.49 1.70 19.77
CA VAL A 168 -2.39 0.56 19.50
C VAL A 168 -1.62 -0.78 19.42
N ALA A 169 -0.44 -0.85 20.02
CA ALA A 169 0.40 -2.06 20.00
C ALA A 169 -0.23 -3.22 20.77
N GLY A 170 -1.11 -2.93 21.74
CA GLY A 170 -1.89 -3.92 22.48
C GLY A 170 -2.76 -4.79 21.59
N ALA A 171 -3.09 -4.34 20.37
CA ALA A 171 -3.79 -5.16 19.39
C ALA A 171 -3.04 -6.48 19.05
N LEU A 172 -1.70 -6.46 19.05
CA LEU A 172 -0.87 -7.66 18.86
C LEU A 172 -0.84 -8.58 20.09
N LEU A 173 -1.20 -8.05 21.26
CA LEU A 173 -1.21 -8.78 22.53
C LEU A 173 -2.54 -9.47 22.81
N ASP A 174 -3.61 -9.10 22.10
CA ASP A 174 -4.89 -9.80 22.16
C ASP A 174 -4.99 -10.86 21.06
N ALA A 175 -4.88 -12.13 21.45
CA ALA A 175 -5.04 -13.26 20.52
C ALA A 175 -6.38 -13.23 19.77
N LYS A 176 -7.44 -12.62 20.34
CA LYS A 176 -8.73 -12.46 19.68
C LYS A 176 -8.74 -11.39 18.60
N LEU A 177 -7.71 -10.58 18.45
CA LEU A 177 -7.58 -9.61 17.36
C LEU A 177 -6.59 -10.07 16.29
N VAL A 178 -5.62 -10.92 16.65
CA VAL A 178 -4.62 -11.43 15.70
C VAL A 178 -5.18 -12.59 14.89
N ARG A 179 -5.18 -12.43 13.57
CA ARG A 179 -5.73 -13.36 12.59
C ARG A 179 -4.72 -13.70 11.52
N VAL A 180 -4.95 -14.81 10.83
CA VAL A 180 -4.11 -15.20 9.70
C VAL A 180 -4.94 -15.52 8.46
N ASP A 181 -4.46 -15.08 7.30
CA ASP A 181 -4.94 -15.53 6.00
C ASP A 181 -3.77 -16.06 5.19
N GLY A 182 -3.68 -17.38 5.06
CA GLY A 182 -2.48 -18.03 4.51
C GLY A 182 -1.24 -17.57 5.28
N SER A 183 -0.33 -16.89 4.59
CA SER A 183 0.92 -16.39 5.18
C SER A 183 0.81 -15.02 5.83
N LEU A 184 -0.28 -14.28 5.68
CA LEU A 184 -0.42 -12.92 6.21
C LEU A 184 -1.00 -12.90 7.62
N VAL A 185 -0.47 -12.01 8.46
CA VAL A 185 -1.05 -11.64 9.76
C VAL A 185 -1.95 -10.43 9.58
N HIS A 186 -3.16 -10.49 10.14
CA HIS A 186 -4.13 -9.39 10.16
C HIS A 186 -4.54 -9.05 11.59
N LEU A 187 -4.80 -7.77 11.83
CA LEU A 187 -5.45 -7.27 13.04
C LEU A 187 -6.92 -6.99 12.74
N LEU A 188 -7.83 -7.50 13.58
CA LEU A 188 -9.24 -7.23 13.36
C LEU A 188 -9.62 -5.78 13.65
N GLU A 189 -9.05 -5.23 14.72
CA GLU A 189 -9.36 -3.91 15.25
C GLU A 189 -8.10 -3.32 15.87
N LEU A 190 -8.05 -1.99 16.00
CA LEU A 190 -6.97 -1.24 16.63
C LEU A 190 -7.49 -0.50 17.87
N PRO A 191 -7.75 -1.21 18.98
CA PRO A 191 -8.10 -0.54 20.23
C PRO A 191 -6.94 0.33 20.71
N LEU A 192 -7.28 1.51 21.25
CA LEU A 192 -6.29 2.38 21.89
C LEU A 192 -5.75 1.70 23.16
N ASP A 193 -4.43 1.73 23.31
CA ASP A 193 -3.74 1.24 24.48
C ASP A 193 -4.06 2.15 25.68
N PRO A 194 -4.56 1.61 26.81
CA PRO A 194 -4.84 2.43 28.00
C PRO A 194 -3.58 3.09 28.58
N GLU A 195 -2.44 2.40 28.48
CA GLU A 195 -1.13 2.86 28.94
C GLU A 195 -0.06 2.58 27.86
N PRO A 196 0.02 3.38 26.79
CA PRO A 196 0.94 3.12 25.67
C PRO A 196 2.41 3.07 26.11
N GLU A 197 2.79 3.84 27.13
CA GLU A 197 4.17 3.91 27.64
C GLU A 197 4.61 2.64 28.40
N SER A 198 3.66 1.81 28.87
CA SER A 198 3.97 0.55 29.56
C SER A 198 4.08 -0.64 28.60
N MET A 199 3.75 -0.45 27.32
CA MET A 199 3.86 -1.49 26.31
C MET A 199 5.32 -1.83 26.02
N SER A 200 5.65 -3.12 26.05
CA SER A 200 7.01 -3.60 25.79
C SER A 200 7.04 -4.96 25.09
N LEU A 201 8.13 -5.22 24.37
CA LEU A 201 8.36 -6.51 23.71
C LEU A 201 8.39 -7.71 24.68
N ALA A 202 8.63 -7.48 25.97
CA ALA A 202 8.53 -8.53 26.98
C ALA A 202 7.12 -9.13 27.06
N GLN A 203 6.07 -8.35 26.78
CA GLN A 203 4.69 -8.84 26.72
C GLN A 203 4.46 -9.78 25.54
N LEU A 204 5.11 -9.56 24.39
CA LEU A 204 5.12 -10.54 23.31
C LEU A 204 5.80 -11.84 23.74
N GLY A 205 6.94 -11.74 24.45
CA GLY A 205 7.62 -12.92 25.01
C GLY A 205 6.71 -13.75 25.92
N LEU A 206 5.94 -13.09 26.79
CA LEU A 206 4.96 -13.74 27.66
C LEU A 206 3.79 -14.35 26.87
N LEU A 207 3.25 -13.63 25.87
CA LEU A 207 2.17 -14.11 24.99
C LEU A 207 2.60 -15.34 24.18
N TRP A 208 3.82 -15.34 23.66
CA TRP A 208 4.35 -16.36 22.77
C TRP A 208 4.85 -17.61 23.51
N THR A 209 5.17 -17.51 24.79
CA THR A 209 5.71 -18.64 25.59
C THR A 209 4.80 -19.89 25.53
N PRO A 210 3.46 -19.79 25.72
CA PRO A 210 2.57 -20.93 25.56
C PRO A 210 2.56 -21.53 24.14
N TRP A 211 2.88 -20.76 23.11
CA TRP A 211 2.85 -21.23 21.71
C TRP A 211 4.03 -22.15 21.37
N THR A 212 5.03 -22.23 22.25
CA THR A 212 6.20 -23.10 22.06
C THR A 212 5.83 -24.58 21.96
N GLU A 213 4.76 -25.02 22.63
CA GLU A 213 4.25 -26.40 22.54
C GLU A 213 3.77 -26.75 21.13
N GLY A 214 3.08 -25.83 20.45
CA GLY A 214 2.59 -25.98 19.08
C GLY A 214 3.61 -25.63 17.99
N ALA A 215 4.81 -25.16 18.36
CA ALA A 215 5.85 -24.80 17.40
C ALA A 215 6.40 -26.05 16.68
N SER A 216 6.69 -25.88 15.39
CA SER A 216 7.33 -26.90 14.56
C SER A 216 8.62 -27.38 15.23
N PRO A 217 8.90 -28.70 15.25
CA PRO A 217 10.10 -29.24 15.89
C PRO A 217 11.39 -28.55 15.44
N ALA A 218 11.47 -28.18 14.15
CA ALA A 218 12.59 -27.49 13.52
C ALA A 218 12.99 -26.15 14.15
N ILE A 219 12.04 -25.44 14.77
CA ILE A 219 12.25 -24.08 15.29
C ILE A 219 11.90 -23.95 16.78
N ARG A 220 11.39 -25.02 17.41
CA ARG A 220 10.83 -24.97 18.77
C ARG A 220 11.82 -24.45 19.80
N ASP A 221 13.03 -24.98 19.82
CA ASP A 221 14.05 -24.60 20.82
C ASP A 221 14.51 -23.16 20.60
N PHE A 222 14.72 -22.77 19.33
CA PHE A 222 15.02 -21.39 18.96
C PHE A 222 13.90 -20.43 19.39
N PHE A 223 12.65 -20.77 19.09
CA PHE A 223 11.49 -19.94 19.44
C PHE A 223 11.33 -19.80 20.95
N SER A 224 11.47 -20.91 21.69
CA SER A 224 11.49 -20.89 23.16
C SER A 224 12.58 -19.97 23.71
N PHE A 225 13.78 -20.02 23.14
CA PHE A 225 14.86 -19.12 23.51
C PHE A 225 14.51 -17.65 23.23
N VAL A 226 13.95 -17.33 22.06
CA VAL A 226 13.51 -15.96 21.72
C VAL A 226 12.47 -15.45 22.74
N CYS A 227 11.49 -16.27 23.12
CA CYS A 227 10.50 -15.93 24.14
C CYS A 227 11.15 -15.59 25.50
N VAL A 228 12.17 -16.37 25.91
CA VAL A 228 12.94 -16.10 27.13
C VAL A 228 13.71 -14.79 27.03
N GLN A 229 14.39 -14.53 25.91
CA GLN A 229 15.15 -13.29 25.72
C GLN A 229 14.26 -12.04 25.67
N LEU A 230 13.07 -12.13 25.08
CA LEU A 230 12.05 -11.08 25.10
C LEU A 230 11.58 -10.82 26.53
N THR A 231 11.17 -11.88 27.24
CA THR A 231 10.65 -11.78 28.62
C THR A 231 11.70 -11.22 29.59
N ALA A 232 12.97 -11.58 29.40
CA ALA A 232 14.09 -11.06 30.20
C ALA A 232 14.53 -9.63 29.81
N GLY A 233 13.98 -9.06 28.74
CA GLY A 233 14.37 -7.74 28.23
C GLY A 233 15.74 -7.71 27.54
N ALA A 234 16.30 -8.87 27.17
CA ALA A 234 17.55 -8.94 26.40
C ALA A 234 17.33 -8.58 24.92
N ILE A 235 16.15 -8.90 24.38
CA ILE A 235 15.62 -8.34 23.14
C ILE A 235 14.62 -7.26 23.53
N ALA A 236 15.06 -6.00 23.53
CA ALA A 236 14.27 -4.86 24.01
C ALA A 236 13.82 -3.92 22.89
N ARG A 237 14.44 -4.00 21.70
CA ARG A 237 14.12 -3.14 20.56
C ARG A 237 13.53 -3.96 19.40
N PRO A 238 12.52 -3.44 18.68
CA PRO A 238 11.88 -4.16 17.57
C PRO A 238 12.87 -4.60 16.50
N GLU A 239 13.89 -3.78 16.22
CA GLU A 239 14.87 -4.11 15.17
C GLU A 239 15.77 -5.29 15.56
N GLN A 240 15.99 -5.53 16.86
CA GLN A 240 16.70 -6.71 17.33
C GLN A 240 15.88 -7.97 17.08
N LEU A 241 14.57 -7.90 17.39
CA LEU A 241 13.66 -9.02 17.18
C LEU A 241 13.52 -9.33 15.69
N VAL A 242 13.31 -8.31 14.86
CA VAL A 242 13.24 -8.43 13.40
C VAL A 242 14.53 -9.03 12.84
N ALA A 243 15.71 -8.54 13.24
CA ALA A 243 16.99 -9.09 12.75
C ALA A 243 17.21 -10.56 13.13
N VAL A 244 16.81 -10.96 14.36
CA VAL A 244 16.88 -12.36 14.79
C VAL A 244 15.95 -13.25 13.97
N LEU A 245 14.72 -12.78 13.71
CA LEU A 245 13.73 -13.51 12.91
C LEU A 245 14.09 -13.53 11.41
N ASP A 246 14.65 -12.46 10.87
CA ASP A 246 15.18 -12.39 9.49
C ASP A 246 16.23 -13.46 9.25
N ARG A 247 17.17 -13.61 10.18
CA ARG A 247 18.20 -14.65 10.07
C ARG A 247 17.61 -16.05 10.16
N ALA A 248 16.59 -16.25 10.99
CA ALA A 248 15.88 -17.53 11.08
C ALA A 248 15.11 -17.84 9.79
N LEU A 249 14.40 -16.86 9.23
CA LEU A 249 13.68 -16.95 7.96
C LEU A 249 14.63 -17.28 6.81
N GLN A 250 15.78 -16.60 6.72
CA GLN A 250 16.78 -16.86 5.69
C GLN A 250 17.33 -18.30 5.75
N ARG A 251 17.61 -18.81 6.95
CA ARG A 251 18.08 -20.19 7.14
C ARG A 251 17.00 -21.23 6.88
N CYS A 252 15.77 -20.97 7.33
CA CYS A 252 14.65 -21.86 7.08
C CYS A 252 14.29 -21.87 5.58
N GLY A 253 14.29 -20.70 4.95
CA GLY A 253 13.95 -20.49 3.55
C GLY A 253 14.95 -21.13 2.58
N SER A 254 16.21 -21.31 2.96
CA SER A 254 17.20 -21.98 2.11
C SER A 254 16.95 -23.49 1.94
N SER A 255 16.05 -24.09 2.73
CA SER A 255 15.60 -25.47 2.55
C SER A 255 14.56 -25.64 1.42
N GLN A 256 14.10 -24.53 0.85
CA GLN A 256 13.11 -24.51 -0.23
C GLN A 256 13.72 -23.87 -1.47
N GLN A 257 13.29 -24.36 -2.63
CA GLN A 257 13.54 -23.73 -3.93
C GLN A 257 12.29 -22.98 -4.40
N ARG A 258 12.52 -21.88 -5.12
CA ARG A 258 11.47 -21.14 -5.83
C ARG A 258 11.76 -21.16 -7.32
N LEU A 259 10.77 -21.57 -8.09
CA LEU A 259 10.80 -21.51 -9.54
C LEU A 259 9.83 -20.43 -9.99
N PHE A 260 10.25 -19.60 -10.94
CA PHE A 260 9.45 -18.51 -11.47
C PHE A 260 9.15 -18.73 -12.94
N GLN A 261 7.93 -18.40 -13.33
CA GLN A 261 7.52 -18.23 -14.72
C GLN A 261 7.06 -16.79 -14.91
N LEU A 262 7.43 -16.17 -16.03
CA LEU A 262 7.14 -14.76 -16.30
C LEU A 262 6.30 -14.63 -17.56
N ALA A 263 5.39 -13.65 -17.58
CA ALA A 263 4.72 -13.23 -18.81
C ALA A 263 4.41 -11.75 -18.70
N ALA A 264 4.54 -11.00 -19.79
CA ALA A 264 4.14 -9.61 -19.82
C ALA A 264 3.45 -9.27 -21.14
N ARG A 265 2.59 -8.25 -21.09
CA ARG A 265 1.94 -7.64 -22.26
C ARG A 265 1.88 -6.13 -22.04
N THR A 266 1.97 -5.39 -23.13
CA THR A 266 1.74 -3.95 -23.15
C THR A 266 1.00 -3.57 -24.42
N ASP A 267 0.13 -2.58 -24.35
CA ASP A 267 -0.65 -2.08 -25.47
C ASP A 267 -0.85 -0.56 -25.35
N VAL A 268 -0.97 0.12 -26.49
CA VAL A 268 -1.24 1.56 -26.55
C VAL A 268 -2.62 1.88 -25.95
N GLY A 269 -3.55 0.92 -25.97
CA GLY A 269 -4.95 1.17 -25.67
C GLY A 269 -5.67 1.86 -26.83
N PRO A 270 -7.01 1.90 -26.78
CA PRO A 270 -7.82 2.39 -27.91
C PRO A 270 -7.90 3.92 -28.01
N MET A 271 -7.52 4.66 -26.96
CA MET A 271 -7.71 6.12 -26.88
C MET A 271 -6.42 6.94 -26.90
N ARG A 272 -5.24 6.31 -26.87
CA ARG A 272 -3.93 7.00 -26.93
C ARG A 272 -3.30 6.83 -28.32
N ASP A 273 -2.45 7.78 -28.70
CA ASP A 273 -1.73 7.76 -29.99
C ASP A 273 -0.39 7.01 -29.92
N HIS A 274 0.20 6.95 -28.73
CA HIS A 274 1.50 6.31 -28.46
C HIS A 274 1.47 5.63 -27.09
N ASN A 275 2.41 4.70 -26.90
CA ASN A 275 2.60 4.01 -25.62
C ASN A 275 3.69 4.71 -24.79
N GLU A 276 3.29 5.31 -23.68
CA GLU A 276 4.14 5.96 -22.68
C GLU A 276 4.62 4.97 -21.60
N ASP A 277 4.06 3.77 -21.55
CA ASP A 277 4.52 2.71 -20.65
C ASP A 277 5.84 2.09 -21.15
N ALA A 278 6.63 1.61 -20.18
CA ALA A 278 7.77 0.75 -20.41
C ALA A 278 7.72 -0.46 -19.48
N LEU A 279 8.21 -1.59 -19.96
CA LEU A 279 8.27 -2.83 -19.20
C LEU A 279 9.62 -3.53 -19.36
N HIS A 280 10.01 -4.25 -18.31
CA HIS A 280 11.06 -5.25 -18.37
C HIS A 280 10.62 -6.49 -17.59
N ILE A 281 10.88 -7.66 -18.16
CA ILE A 281 10.89 -8.93 -17.43
C ILE A 281 12.24 -9.60 -17.64
N GLY A 282 12.76 -10.23 -16.60
CA GLY A 282 13.98 -11.06 -16.69
C GLY A 282 13.77 -12.23 -17.66
N GLU A 283 14.86 -12.85 -18.09
CA GLU A 283 14.79 -13.98 -19.01
C GLU A 283 13.96 -15.13 -18.41
N ASP A 284 13.15 -15.77 -19.26
CA ASP A 284 12.42 -17.01 -18.95
C ASP A 284 13.43 -18.15 -18.75
N GLY A 285 13.99 -18.20 -17.55
CA GLY A 285 14.82 -19.28 -17.08
C GLY A 285 14.08 -20.01 -15.98
N LEU A 286 13.85 -21.31 -16.16
CA LEU A 286 13.64 -22.30 -15.08
C LEU A 286 14.83 -22.38 -14.10
N ALA A 287 15.61 -21.30 -13.95
CA ALA A 287 16.77 -21.18 -13.10
C ALA A 287 16.37 -20.43 -11.82
N ALA A 288 16.28 -21.20 -10.75
CA ALA A 288 16.06 -20.74 -9.39
C ALA A 288 17.08 -19.65 -8.99
N ALA A 289 16.68 -18.38 -8.91
CA ALA A 289 17.13 -17.43 -7.87
C ALA A 289 16.60 -16.00 -8.05
N ASP A 290 16.44 -15.51 -9.29
CA ASP A 290 16.49 -14.06 -9.55
C ASP A 290 15.47 -13.56 -10.58
N ALA A 291 14.18 -13.81 -10.34
CA ALA A 291 13.11 -13.23 -11.15
C ALA A 291 13.07 -11.69 -10.98
N LEU A 292 12.86 -10.96 -12.07
CA LEU A 292 12.73 -9.50 -12.08
C LEU A 292 11.60 -9.10 -13.03
N ALA A 293 10.75 -8.19 -12.57
CA ALA A 293 9.80 -7.47 -13.41
C ALA A 293 9.78 -6.00 -13.01
N ILE A 294 9.71 -5.11 -13.99
CA ILE A 294 9.60 -3.65 -13.83
C ILE A 294 8.49 -3.18 -14.78
N VAL A 295 7.57 -2.38 -14.27
CA VAL A 295 6.56 -1.64 -15.04
C VAL A 295 6.69 -0.17 -14.69
N CYS A 296 6.74 0.69 -15.71
CA CYS A 296 6.84 2.13 -15.58
C CYS A 296 5.77 2.76 -16.47
N ASP A 297 4.97 3.67 -15.91
CA ASP A 297 3.94 4.43 -16.63
C ASP A 297 4.42 5.88 -16.78
N GLY A 298 4.57 6.33 -18.03
CA GLY A 298 4.99 7.69 -18.34
C GLY A 298 3.86 8.68 -18.08
N VAL A 299 4.04 9.60 -17.13
CA VAL A 299 2.95 10.46 -16.64
C VAL A 299 2.45 11.43 -17.73
N GLY A 300 1.19 11.21 -18.14
CA GLY A 300 0.48 12.03 -19.12
C GLY A 300 0.35 13.51 -18.72
N GLY A 301 0.32 14.41 -19.72
CA GLY A 301 0.32 15.86 -19.50
C GLY A 301 1.70 16.48 -19.27
N HIS A 302 2.74 15.63 -19.24
CA HIS A 302 4.14 16.01 -19.38
C HIS A 302 4.67 15.59 -20.77
N ALA A 303 5.63 16.34 -21.32
CA ALA A 303 6.21 15.97 -22.62
C ALA A 303 7.10 14.72 -22.47
N GLU A 304 6.96 13.77 -23.39
CA GLU A 304 7.84 12.60 -23.57
C GLU A 304 7.82 11.60 -22.38
N GLY A 305 6.62 11.19 -21.93
CA GLY A 305 6.46 10.16 -20.90
C GLY A 305 7.16 8.83 -21.27
N GLU A 306 7.10 8.44 -22.54
CA GLU A 306 7.76 7.26 -23.09
C GLU A 306 9.29 7.31 -22.96
N VAL A 307 9.86 8.52 -22.89
CA VAL A 307 11.30 8.72 -22.71
C VAL A 307 11.67 8.55 -21.24
N ALA A 308 10.83 9.05 -20.33
CA ALA A 308 11.03 8.89 -18.89
C ALA A 308 10.93 7.43 -18.46
N SER A 309 9.87 6.72 -18.89
CA SER A 309 9.60 5.33 -18.51
C SER A 309 10.71 4.39 -19.00
N ARG A 310 11.17 4.54 -20.25
CA ARG A 310 12.31 3.76 -20.79
C ARG A 310 13.61 4.06 -20.07
N LEU A 311 13.91 5.34 -19.81
CA LEU A 311 15.11 5.73 -19.07
C LEU A 311 15.10 5.16 -17.64
N ALA A 312 13.93 5.11 -17.00
CA ALA A 312 13.81 4.50 -15.68
C ALA A 312 14.18 3.02 -15.72
N VAL A 313 13.60 2.25 -16.66
CA VAL A 313 13.94 0.83 -16.85
C VAL A 313 15.45 0.65 -17.10
N ASP A 314 16.04 1.41 -18.02
CA ASP A 314 17.47 1.30 -18.35
C ASP A 314 18.38 1.55 -17.14
N VAL A 315 18.08 2.58 -16.35
CA VAL A 315 18.87 2.92 -15.15
C VAL A 315 18.70 1.85 -14.07
N MET A 316 17.48 1.40 -13.83
CA MET A 316 17.21 0.32 -12.87
C MET A 316 17.98 -0.94 -13.23
N LEU A 317 17.94 -1.40 -14.49
CA LEU A 317 18.64 -2.61 -14.91
C LEU A 317 20.15 -2.52 -14.70
N ARG A 318 20.74 -1.37 -15.09
CA ARG A 318 22.17 -1.12 -14.87
C ARG A 318 22.52 -1.18 -13.40
N LYS A 319 21.77 -0.48 -12.54
CA LYS A 319 22.04 -0.40 -11.10
C LYS A 319 21.78 -1.71 -10.35
N LEU A 320 20.71 -2.42 -10.71
CA LEU A 320 20.42 -3.75 -10.14
C LEU A 320 21.49 -4.77 -10.51
N SER A 321 22.15 -4.65 -11.67
CA SER A 321 23.27 -5.52 -12.06
C SER A 321 24.54 -5.29 -11.24
N GLU A 322 24.66 -4.13 -10.60
CA GLU A 322 25.77 -3.78 -9.70
C GLU A 322 25.58 -4.38 -8.29
N LEU A 323 24.35 -4.84 -7.96
CA LEU A 323 24.09 -5.53 -6.70
C LEU A 323 24.93 -6.80 -6.62
N PRO A 324 25.62 -7.07 -5.50
CA PRO A 324 26.46 -8.26 -5.41
C PRO A 324 25.63 -9.53 -5.61
N GLN A 325 25.90 -10.26 -6.69
CA GLN A 325 25.36 -11.62 -6.89
C GLN A 325 26.04 -12.54 -5.86
N ALA A 326 25.24 -13.10 -4.95
CA ALA A 326 25.71 -13.52 -3.63
C ALA A 326 26.81 -14.61 -3.65
N ILE A 327 27.99 -14.26 -3.13
CA ILE A 327 28.97 -15.21 -2.54
C ILE A 327 28.71 -15.38 -1.03
N ALA A 328 27.96 -14.47 -0.40
CA ALA A 328 27.54 -14.52 1.00
C ALA A 328 26.08 -14.04 1.17
N PRO A 329 25.34 -14.55 2.18
CA PRO A 329 23.96 -14.11 2.43
C PRO A 329 23.96 -12.62 2.80
N GLN A 330 23.27 -11.80 1.99
CA GLN A 330 23.02 -10.40 2.31
C GLN A 330 21.93 -10.27 3.38
N GLU A 331 22.01 -9.22 4.19
CA GLU A 331 20.95 -8.88 5.14
C GLU A 331 19.76 -8.26 4.38
N PRO A 332 18.53 -8.77 4.54
CA PRO A 332 17.36 -8.29 3.78
C PRO A 332 17.07 -6.79 3.87
N GLU A 333 17.33 -6.17 5.02
CA GLU A 333 17.17 -4.73 5.20
C GLU A 333 18.17 -3.94 4.34
N ALA A 334 19.40 -4.45 4.17
CA ALA A 334 20.40 -3.80 3.32
C ALA A 334 19.97 -3.80 1.86
N ILE A 335 19.34 -4.89 1.37
CA ILE A 335 18.76 -4.94 0.02
C ILE A 335 17.66 -3.87 -0.11
N SER A 336 16.79 -3.74 0.89
CA SER A 336 15.70 -2.75 0.87
C SER A 336 16.22 -1.31 0.81
N LEU A 337 17.26 -1.00 1.59
CA LEU A 337 17.91 0.31 1.58
C LEU A 337 18.58 0.60 0.23
N GLU A 338 19.27 -0.38 -0.35
CA GLU A 338 19.93 -0.24 -1.64
C GLU A 338 18.92 -0.03 -2.77
N LEU A 339 17.79 -0.77 -2.78
CA LEU A 339 16.71 -0.55 -3.75
C LEU A 339 16.12 0.86 -3.66
N ALA A 340 15.97 1.40 -2.45
CA ALA A 340 15.51 2.77 -2.27
C ALA A 340 16.52 3.79 -2.82
N GLU A 341 17.83 3.54 -2.68
CA GLU A 341 18.86 4.40 -3.25
C GLU A 341 18.88 4.30 -4.79
N ILE A 342 18.76 3.10 -5.35
CA ILE A 342 18.66 2.90 -6.80
C ILE A 342 17.47 3.67 -7.39
N LEU A 343 16.33 3.73 -6.68
CA LEU A 343 15.19 4.55 -7.11
C LEU A 343 15.46 6.06 -7.05
N ARG A 344 16.20 6.53 -6.04
CA ARG A 344 16.66 7.93 -5.96
C ARG A 344 17.61 8.27 -7.10
N GLU A 345 18.56 7.40 -7.41
CA GLU A 345 19.47 7.57 -8.54
C GLU A 345 18.73 7.54 -9.88
N THR A 346 17.71 6.70 -10.00
CA THR A 346 16.81 6.65 -11.17
C THR A 346 16.05 7.95 -11.36
N ASN A 347 15.50 8.49 -10.27
CA ASN A 347 14.89 9.83 -10.26
C ASN A 347 15.88 10.90 -10.74
N ASP A 348 17.10 10.89 -10.22
CA ASP A 348 18.11 11.90 -10.54
C ASP A 348 18.56 11.80 -11.99
N ALA A 349 18.68 10.60 -12.58
CA ALA A 349 18.98 10.43 -13.99
C ALA A 349 17.92 11.07 -14.91
N ILE A 350 16.64 10.90 -14.60
CA ILE A 350 15.53 11.52 -15.34
C ILE A 350 15.53 13.04 -15.10
N GLY A 351 15.72 13.47 -13.86
CA GLY A 351 15.81 14.87 -13.45
C GLY A 351 16.95 15.62 -14.14
N GLU A 352 18.13 15.02 -14.24
CA GLU A 352 19.28 15.57 -14.95
C GLU A 352 19.00 15.73 -16.44
N ARG A 353 18.33 14.76 -17.07
CA ARG A 353 17.96 14.87 -18.49
C ARG A 353 16.94 16.00 -18.68
N ASN A 354 15.95 16.12 -17.80
CA ASN A 354 15.03 17.26 -17.80
C ASN A 354 15.77 18.60 -17.73
N ASP A 355 16.80 18.70 -16.87
CA ASP A 355 17.58 19.93 -16.70
C ASP A 355 18.46 20.25 -17.91
N ARG A 356 19.13 19.24 -18.48
CA ARG A 356 19.94 19.37 -19.71
C ARG A 356 19.10 19.85 -20.89
N GLU A 357 17.87 19.37 -20.99
CA GLU A 357 16.91 19.72 -22.04
C GLU A 357 16.06 20.96 -21.67
N ARG A 358 16.36 21.60 -20.53
CA ARG A 358 15.73 22.84 -20.03
C ARG A 358 14.21 22.74 -19.84
N ARG A 359 13.71 21.55 -19.50
CA ARG A 359 12.29 21.30 -19.23
C ARG A 359 11.87 21.87 -17.88
N GLN A 360 10.72 22.54 -17.84
CA GLN A 360 10.19 23.23 -16.66
C GLN A 360 8.70 22.95 -16.47
N GLY A 361 8.26 22.89 -15.21
CA GLY A 361 6.86 22.62 -14.84
C GLY A 361 6.33 21.39 -15.58
N ARG A 362 5.18 21.54 -16.26
CA ARG A 362 4.55 20.47 -17.04
C ARG A 362 5.35 19.98 -18.24
N GLN A 363 6.50 20.58 -18.58
CA GLN A 363 7.35 20.04 -19.64
C GLN A 363 8.33 18.98 -19.11
N ARG A 364 8.52 18.87 -17.79
CA ARG A 364 9.43 17.88 -17.20
C ARG A 364 8.84 16.49 -17.38
N MET A 365 9.53 15.62 -18.10
CA MET A 365 9.11 14.22 -18.23
C MET A 365 9.16 13.54 -16.84
N GLY A 366 8.27 12.60 -16.60
CA GLY A 366 8.24 11.82 -15.38
C GLY A 366 7.55 10.48 -15.61
N THR A 367 7.79 9.54 -14.70
CA THR A 367 7.23 8.19 -14.80
C THR A 367 6.96 7.64 -13.40
N THR A 368 5.95 6.79 -13.28
CA THR A 368 5.80 5.87 -12.17
C THR A 368 6.86 4.76 -12.29
N LEU A 369 6.97 3.95 -11.25
CA LEU A 369 7.68 2.68 -11.29
C LEU A 369 7.07 1.73 -10.27
N VAL A 370 6.83 0.49 -10.69
CA VAL A 370 6.61 -0.67 -9.81
C VAL A 370 7.53 -1.81 -10.25
N MET A 371 8.22 -2.42 -9.30
CA MET A 371 9.17 -3.50 -9.53
C MET A 371 8.89 -4.66 -8.58
N ALA A 372 9.08 -5.89 -9.06
CA ALA A 372 9.19 -7.09 -8.25
C ALA A 372 10.51 -7.79 -8.56
N MET A 373 11.34 -8.00 -7.53
CA MET A 373 12.62 -8.68 -7.64
C MET A 373 12.69 -9.82 -6.62
N ALA A 374 12.82 -11.05 -7.10
CA ALA A 374 13.06 -12.21 -6.25
C ALA A 374 14.53 -12.25 -5.83
N ARG A 375 14.75 -12.49 -4.53
CA ARG A 375 16.06 -12.76 -3.95
C ARG A 375 15.91 -13.77 -2.82
N SER A 376 16.59 -14.91 -2.94
CA SER A 376 16.57 -16.00 -1.95
C SER A 376 15.16 -16.54 -1.67
N HIS A 377 14.55 -16.15 -0.55
CA HIS A 377 13.25 -16.63 -0.08
C HIS A 377 12.19 -15.52 -0.07
N GLU A 378 12.52 -14.36 -0.61
CA GLU A 378 11.69 -13.17 -0.58
C GLU A 378 11.50 -12.59 -1.98
N LEU A 379 10.38 -11.90 -2.15
CA LEU A 379 10.14 -10.96 -3.23
C LEU A 379 10.19 -9.55 -2.67
N TYR A 380 11.00 -8.70 -3.29
CA TYR A 380 11.09 -7.27 -3.00
C TYR A 380 10.20 -6.54 -4.00
N VAL A 381 9.17 -5.87 -3.49
CA VAL A 381 8.31 -4.99 -4.27
C VAL A 381 8.72 -3.56 -3.99
N ALA A 382 9.13 -2.83 -5.02
CA ALA A 382 9.57 -1.45 -4.91
C ALA A 382 8.71 -0.56 -5.80
N HIS A 383 8.15 0.53 -5.28
CA HIS A 383 7.29 1.40 -6.09
C HIS A 383 7.38 2.90 -5.76
N VAL A 384 7.04 3.70 -6.77
CA VAL A 384 6.78 5.14 -6.74
C VAL A 384 5.64 5.43 -7.73
N GLY A 385 4.58 6.08 -7.28
CA GLY A 385 3.41 6.41 -8.09
C GLY A 385 2.21 5.51 -7.79
N ASP A 386 1.32 5.36 -8.78
CA ASP A 386 0.04 4.65 -8.68
C ASP A 386 -0.01 3.36 -9.53
N SER A 387 1.07 3.00 -10.23
CA SER A 387 1.20 1.64 -10.77
C SER A 387 1.26 0.63 -9.62
N ARG A 388 0.52 -0.48 -9.76
CA ARG A 388 0.23 -1.38 -8.65
C ARG A 388 0.92 -2.74 -8.77
N ALA A 389 1.18 -3.35 -7.62
CA ALA A 389 1.51 -4.77 -7.53
C ALA A 389 0.46 -5.51 -6.69
N TYR A 390 0.09 -6.70 -7.11
CA TYR A 390 -0.85 -7.59 -6.44
C TYR A 390 -0.22 -8.96 -6.17
N TRP A 391 -0.62 -9.59 -5.07
CA TRP A 391 -0.32 -10.99 -4.76
C TRP A 391 -1.59 -11.81 -4.71
N ILE A 392 -1.67 -12.78 -5.62
CA ILE A 392 -2.77 -13.71 -5.78
C ILE A 392 -2.34 -15.06 -5.24
N THR A 393 -3.15 -15.60 -4.34
CA THR A 393 -3.04 -16.97 -3.83
C THR A 393 -4.33 -17.71 -4.13
N ARG A 394 -4.38 -19.01 -3.80
CA ARG A 394 -5.64 -19.78 -3.87
C ARG A 394 -6.73 -19.25 -2.93
N ARG A 395 -6.39 -18.37 -1.99
CA ARG A 395 -7.30 -17.82 -0.97
C ARG A 395 -7.84 -16.44 -1.33
N GLY A 396 -7.05 -15.65 -2.05
CA GLY A 396 -7.38 -14.24 -2.28
C GLY A 396 -6.41 -13.47 -3.17
N CYS A 397 -6.75 -12.20 -3.42
CA CYS A 397 -5.97 -11.21 -4.14
C CYS A 397 -5.71 -10.00 -3.24
N GLN A 398 -4.43 -9.67 -3.05
CA GLN A 398 -3.93 -8.67 -2.11
C GLN A 398 -3.21 -7.57 -2.89
N GLN A 399 -3.59 -6.30 -2.72
CA GLN A 399 -2.80 -5.19 -3.25
C GLN A 399 -1.57 -4.97 -2.35
N LEU A 400 -0.37 -5.11 -2.90
CA LEU A 400 0.89 -4.95 -2.19
C LEU A 400 1.33 -3.49 -2.11
N THR A 401 1.01 -2.68 -3.12
CA THR A 401 1.39 -1.26 -3.16
C THR A 401 0.31 -0.38 -2.55
N LEU A 402 0.69 0.78 -2.01
CA LEU A 402 -0.24 1.88 -1.71
C LEU A 402 0.08 3.03 -2.65
N ASP A 403 -0.91 3.48 -3.41
CA ASP A 403 -0.72 4.49 -4.44
C ASP A 403 -0.19 5.81 -3.85
N ASP A 404 0.80 6.40 -4.51
CA ASP A 404 1.32 7.73 -4.16
C ASP A 404 0.44 8.83 -4.76
N ASP A 405 -0.83 8.88 -4.33
CA ASP A 405 -1.84 9.84 -4.78
C ASP A 405 -2.34 10.77 -3.64
N VAL A 406 -3.15 11.77 -4.00
CA VAL A 406 -3.73 12.72 -3.04
C VAL A 406 -4.66 12.01 -2.08
N ALA A 407 -5.46 11.03 -2.52
CA ALA A 407 -6.38 10.30 -1.67
C ALA A 407 -5.66 9.57 -0.53
N SER A 408 -4.68 8.75 -0.87
CA SER A 408 -3.86 7.99 0.07
C SER A 408 -3.07 8.91 0.99
N GLN A 409 -2.54 10.03 0.46
CA GLN A 409 -1.87 11.04 1.28
C GLN A 409 -2.81 11.65 2.31
N GLN A 410 -3.98 12.15 1.91
CA GLN A 410 -4.92 12.79 2.83
C GLN A 410 -5.44 11.81 3.89
N THR A 411 -5.71 10.56 3.51
CA THR A 411 -6.05 9.50 4.47
C THR A 411 -4.91 9.25 5.44
N ARG A 412 -3.67 9.07 4.98
CA ARG A 412 -2.51 8.88 5.86
C ARG A 412 -2.31 10.02 6.86
N LEU A 413 -2.66 11.25 6.46
CA LEU A 413 -2.62 12.43 7.32
C LEU A 413 -3.80 12.53 8.31
N GLY A 414 -4.77 11.61 8.24
CA GLY A 414 -5.98 11.61 9.06
C GLY A 414 -6.95 12.75 8.74
N GLN A 415 -6.88 13.30 7.52
CA GLN A 415 -7.72 14.43 7.10
C GLN A 415 -9.12 13.98 6.67
N THR A 416 -9.23 12.81 6.04
CA THR A 416 -10.46 12.24 5.48
C THR A 416 -10.33 10.72 5.41
N LEU A 417 -11.46 10.01 5.32
CA LEU A 417 -11.46 8.56 5.09
C LEU A 417 -11.10 8.26 3.62
N TYR A 418 -10.54 7.09 3.33
CA TYR A 418 -10.10 6.76 1.96
C TYR A 418 -11.24 6.80 0.94
N ARG A 419 -12.38 6.17 1.26
CA ARG A 419 -13.57 6.15 0.41
C ARG A 419 -14.18 7.55 0.19
N GLU A 420 -14.00 8.46 1.14
CA GLU A 420 -14.40 9.87 1.03
C GLU A 420 -13.42 10.64 0.14
N ALA A 421 -12.12 10.43 0.33
CA ALA A 421 -11.06 11.06 -0.45
C ALA A 421 -11.21 10.76 -1.95
N LEU A 422 -11.56 9.52 -2.31
CA LEU A 422 -11.82 9.09 -3.68
C LEU A 422 -12.98 9.86 -4.38
N GLN A 423 -13.86 10.52 -3.62
CA GLN A 423 -14.93 11.34 -4.20
C GLN A 423 -14.43 12.71 -4.69
N GLN A 424 -13.21 13.10 -4.32
CA GLN A 424 -12.65 14.38 -4.72
C GLN A 424 -12.14 14.32 -6.17
N PRO A 425 -12.37 15.37 -6.99
CA PRO A 425 -11.89 15.39 -8.38
C PRO A 425 -10.38 15.21 -8.55
N ALA A 426 -9.59 15.54 -7.52
CA ALA A 426 -8.13 15.44 -7.54
C ALA A 426 -7.59 14.19 -6.82
N ALA A 427 -8.44 13.23 -6.44
CA ALA A 427 -8.08 12.07 -5.64
C ALA A 427 -6.87 11.29 -6.19
N GLY A 428 -6.92 10.91 -7.47
CA GLY A 428 -5.86 10.19 -8.17
C GLY A 428 -4.71 11.06 -8.66
N SER A 429 -4.60 12.32 -8.22
CA SER A 429 -3.44 13.14 -8.60
C SER A 429 -2.18 12.61 -7.90
N LEU A 430 -1.16 12.26 -8.67
CA LEU A 430 0.11 11.78 -8.15
C LEU A 430 0.80 12.81 -7.26
N VAL A 431 1.22 12.37 -6.07
CA VAL A 431 2.04 13.15 -5.13
C VAL A 431 3.53 12.77 -5.21
N GLN A 432 3.88 11.60 -5.77
CA GLN A 432 5.26 11.21 -6.06
C GLN A 432 5.37 10.59 -7.47
N VAL A 433 6.37 11.05 -8.22
CA VAL A 433 6.70 10.61 -9.58
C VAL A 433 8.21 10.72 -9.74
N LEU A 434 8.83 9.80 -10.47
CA LEU A 434 10.27 9.87 -10.76
C LEU A 434 10.57 10.98 -11.78
N GLY A 435 11.64 11.75 -11.53
CA GLY A 435 12.23 12.72 -12.47
C GLY A 435 11.68 14.15 -12.40
N THR A 436 10.55 14.35 -11.73
CA THR A 436 9.87 15.66 -11.68
C THR A 436 10.44 16.57 -10.57
N GLY A 437 11.01 15.99 -9.51
CA GLY A 437 11.58 16.72 -8.38
C GLY A 437 12.90 16.14 -7.85
N PRO A 438 13.51 16.76 -6.83
CA PRO A 438 14.75 16.29 -6.23
C PRO A 438 14.58 14.94 -5.51
N SER A 439 15.55 14.02 -5.66
CA SER A 439 15.53 12.71 -4.98
C SER A 439 15.47 12.78 -3.46
N ALA A 440 15.92 13.89 -2.86
CA ALA A 440 15.84 14.12 -1.41
C ALA A 440 14.39 14.20 -0.89
N LEU A 441 13.41 14.53 -1.76
CA LEU A 441 11.98 14.55 -1.43
C LEU A 441 11.26 13.27 -1.83
N LEU A 442 11.95 12.35 -2.50
CA LEU A 442 11.41 11.05 -2.87
C LEU A 442 11.43 10.12 -1.66
N HIS A 443 10.34 9.38 -1.49
CA HIS A 443 10.17 8.38 -0.45
C HIS A 443 9.79 7.04 -1.11
N PRO A 444 10.77 6.33 -1.71
CA PRO A 444 10.51 5.02 -2.29
C PRO A 444 9.91 4.06 -1.27
N ASN A 445 8.87 3.33 -1.68
CA ASN A 445 8.24 2.31 -0.85
C ASN A 445 8.83 0.94 -1.22
N ILE A 446 9.40 0.25 -0.24
CA ILE A 446 9.96 -1.11 -0.41
C ILE A 446 9.24 -2.07 0.52
N GLN A 447 8.58 -3.06 -0.07
CA GLN A 447 7.88 -4.12 0.63
C GLN A 447 8.56 -5.46 0.41
N ARG A 448 8.72 -6.21 1.50
CA ARG A 448 9.26 -7.56 1.50
C ARG A 448 8.13 -8.57 1.66
N VAL A 449 8.07 -9.55 0.77
CA VAL A 449 7.11 -10.65 0.82
C VAL A 449 7.89 -11.97 0.96
N VAL A 450 7.67 -12.71 2.04
CA VAL A 450 8.26 -14.04 2.21
C VAL A 450 7.49 -15.05 1.35
N LEU A 451 8.22 -15.79 0.51
CA LEU A 451 7.68 -16.78 -0.42
C LEU A 451 7.68 -18.18 0.21
N ASP A 452 6.63 -18.47 0.98
CA ASP A 452 6.42 -19.75 1.69
C ASP A 452 5.32 -20.64 1.09
N GLU A 453 4.58 -20.14 0.08
CA GLU A 453 3.61 -20.90 -0.73
C GLU A 453 3.61 -20.45 -2.20
N ASP A 454 3.00 -21.27 -3.06
CA ASP A 454 2.76 -20.92 -4.45
C ASP A 454 1.90 -19.65 -4.54
N GLY A 455 2.28 -18.75 -5.43
CA GLY A 455 1.60 -17.48 -5.58
C GLY A 455 1.87 -16.83 -6.92
N LEU A 456 0.91 -16.05 -7.39
CA LEU A 456 1.00 -15.28 -8.62
C LEU A 456 1.09 -13.80 -8.26
N PHE A 457 2.09 -13.11 -8.79
CA PHE A 457 2.24 -11.67 -8.64
C PHE A 457 1.86 -10.99 -9.95
N LEU A 458 1.07 -9.92 -9.86
CA LEU A 458 0.72 -9.06 -11.00
C LEU A 458 1.27 -7.67 -10.73
N LEU A 459 2.03 -7.12 -11.67
CA LEU A 459 2.39 -5.70 -11.74
C LEU A 459 1.63 -5.08 -12.90
N CYS A 460 1.06 -3.90 -12.71
CA CYS A 460 0.32 -3.22 -13.77
C CYS A 460 0.35 -1.68 -13.66
N SER A 461 0.23 -1.01 -14.80
CA SER A 461 -0.12 0.42 -14.87
C SER A 461 -1.60 0.66 -14.54
N ASP A 462 -1.96 1.94 -14.36
CA ASP A 462 -3.32 2.36 -14.00
C ASP A 462 -4.36 1.99 -15.08
N GLY A 463 -3.94 1.90 -16.35
CA GLY A 463 -4.79 1.47 -17.45
C GLY A 463 -5.45 0.10 -17.24
N LEU A 464 -4.84 -0.79 -16.44
CA LEU A 464 -5.53 -1.96 -15.91
C LEU A 464 -6.21 -1.67 -14.57
N SER A 465 -5.49 -1.22 -13.54
CA SER A 465 -5.99 -1.26 -12.15
C SER A 465 -7.11 -0.28 -11.85
N ASP A 466 -7.25 0.80 -12.63
CA ASP A 466 -8.30 1.80 -12.45
C ASP A 466 -9.69 1.17 -12.42
N PHE A 467 -10.57 1.76 -11.60
CA PHE A 467 -11.94 1.29 -11.38
C PHE A 467 -12.04 -0.14 -10.81
N ASP A 468 -11.04 -0.54 -10.02
CA ASP A 468 -10.96 -1.79 -9.29
C ASP A 468 -11.08 -3.02 -10.22
N ARG A 469 -10.42 -3.00 -11.39
CA ARG A 469 -10.57 -4.10 -12.37
C ARG A 469 -9.85 -5.36 -11.95
N VAL A 470 -8.66 -5.26 -11.36
CA VAL A 470 -7.95 -6.44 -10.86
C VAL A 470 -8.82 -7.12 -9.81
N GLU A 471 -9.40 -6.31 -8.94
CA GLU A 471 -10.30 -6.68 -7.87
C GLU A 471 -11.57 -7.39 -8.39
N GLN A 472 -12.12 -6.93 -9.51
CA GLN A 472 -13.30 -7.53 -10.12
C GLN A 472 -13.01 -8.85 -10.84
N TYR A 473 -11.84 -8.99 -11.47
CA TYR A 473 -11.57 -10.08 -12.42
C TYR A 473 -10.53 -11.12 -11.97
N TRP A 474 -9.81 -10.91 -10.86
CA TRP A 474 -8.73 -11.83 -10.45
C TRP A 474 -9.19 -13.30 -10.29
N GLU A 475 -10.41 -13.55 -9.79
CA GLU A 475 -10.90 -14.91 -9.60
C GLU A 475 -11.14 -15.63 -10.95
N GLN A 476 -11.54 -14.87 -11.97
CA GLN A 476 -11.84 -15.42 -13.30
C GLN A 476 -10.59 -15.54 -14.18
N GLU A 477 -9.62 -14.65 -13.99
CA GLU A 477 -8.49 -14.50 -14.91
C GLU A 477 -7.14 -14.94 -14.33
N LEU A 478 -6.93 -14.79 -13.02
CA LEU A 478 -5.64 -15.03 -12.36
C LEU A 478 -5.63 -16.30 -11.52
N LEU A 479 -6.71 -16.59 -10.78
CA LEU A 479 -6.83 -17.83 -10.01
C LEU A 479 -6.69 -19.10 -10.89
N PRO A 480 -7.23 -19.17 -12.13
CA PRO A 480 -7.06 -20.34 -12.98
C PRO A 480 -5.60 -20.68 -13.33
N VAL A 481 -4.68 -19.71 -13.26
CA VAL A 481 -3.24 -19.96 -13.43
C VAL A 481 -2.70 -20.82 -12.27
N LEU A 482 -3.07 -20.51 -11.03
CA LEU A 482 -2.69 -21.28 -9.82
C LEU A 482 -3.36 -22.65 -9.73
N GLU A 483 -4.44 -22.84 -10.49
CA GLU A 483 -5.18 -24.10 -10.65
C GLU A 483 -4.73 -24.88 -11.90
N GLU A 484 -3.71 -24.39 -12.62
CA GLU A 484 -3.17 -24.99 -13.85
C GLU A 484 -4.22 -25.17 -14.96
N GLN A 485 -5.27 -24.34 -14.97
CA GLN A 485 -6.36 -24.34 -15.95
C GLN A 485 -6.13 -23.36 -17.11
N THR A 486 -5.21 -22.41 -16.97
CA THR A 486 -4.87 -21.40 -17.99
C THR A 486 -3.39 -21.06 -17.87
N THR A 487 -2.73 -20.76 -19.00
CA THR A 487 -1.32 -20.37 -19.01
C THR A 487 -1.12 -18.92 -18.58
N LEU A 488 0.10 -18.58 -18.16
CA LEU A 488 0.45 -17.22 -17.74
C LEU A 488 0.28 -16.21 -18.90
N GLN A 489 0.60 -16.63 -20.13
CA GLN A 489 0.48 -15.81 -21.33
C GLN A 489 -0.98 -15.54 -21.68
N GLU A 490 -1.84 -16.55 -21.62
CA GLU A 490 -3.28 -16.38 -21.85
C GLU A 490 -3.91 -15.46 -20.80
N ALA A 491 -3.54 -15.60 -19.53
CA ALA A 491 -4.02 -14.71 -18.47
C ALA A 491 -3.60 -13.25 -18.71
N ALA A 492 -2.35 -13.01 -19.11
CA ALA A 492 -1.87 -11.67 -19.46
C ALA A 492 -2.64 -11.06 -20.65
N GLU A 493 -2.96 -11.88 -21.68
CA GLU A 493 -3.76 -11.44 -22.84
C GLU A 493 -5.22 -11.12 -22.49
N ARG A 494 -5.82 -11.92 -21.59
CA ARG A 494 -7.19 -11.65 -21.11
C ARG A 494 -7.24 -10.38 -20.26
N LEU A 495 -6.26 -10.14 -19.39
CA LEU A 495 -6.15 -8.89 -18.65
C LEU A 495 -6.02 -7.67 -19.59
N LEU A 496 -5.20 -7.77 -20.63
CA LEU A 496 -5.05 -6.73 -21.65
C LEU A 496 -6.38 -6.45 -22.37
N THR A 497 -7.12 -7.51 -22.70
CA THR A 497 -8.45 -7.41 -23.31
C THR A 497 -9.45 -6.73 -22.36
N ILE A 498 -9.41 -7.05 -21.07
CA ILE A 498 -10.25 -6.43 -20.05
C ILE A 498 -9.92 -4.95 -19.93
N ALA A 499 -8.64 -4.58 -19.81
CA ALA A 499 -8.22 -3.18 -19.74
C ALA A 499 -8.70 -2.39 -20.96
N ASN A 500 -8.44 -2.87 -22.17
CA ASN A 500 -8.81 -2.17 -23.40
C ASN A 500 -10.33 -2.07 -23.62
N THR A 501 -11.11 -3.04 -23.16
CA THR A 501 -12.57 -3.05 -23.37
C THR A 501 -13.37 -2.44 -22.22
N GLN A 502 -12.84 -2.44 -20.99
CA GLN A 502 -13.55 -1.99 -19.79
C GLN A 502 -13.03 -0.67 -19.24
N ASN A 503 -11.76 -0.33 -19.45
CA ASN A 503 -11.15 0.94 -19.09
C ASN A 503 -10.92 1.76 -20.36
N GLY A 504 -9.97 1.33 -21.20
CA GLY A 504 -9.69 1.84 -22.54
C GLY A 504 -9.24 3.29 -22.62
N HIS A 505 -9.06 3.97 -21.48
CA HIS A 505 -8.70 5.39 -21.41
C HIS A 505 -7.19 5.65 -21.48
N ASP A 506 -6.36 4.63 -21.22
CA ASP A 506 -4.91 4.77 -21.13
C ASP A 506 -4.14 3.65 -21.84
N ASN A 507 -2.82 3.81 -21.89
CA ASN A 507 -1.88 2.71 -22.11
C ASN A 507 -2.10 1.64 -21.06
N VAL A 508 -1.79 0.40 -21.39
CA VAL A 508 -1.89 -0.69 -20.42
C VAL A 508 -0.69 -1.60 -20.51
N THR A 509 -0.09 -1.86 -19.36
CA THR A 509 1.02 -2.78 -19.19
C THR A 509 0.75 -3.72 -18.03
N VAL A 510 0.99 -5.01 -18.24
CA VAL A 510 0.85 -6.07 -17.24
C VAL A 510 2.08 -6.95 -17.26
N ALA A 511 2.58 -7.30 -16.07
CA ALA A 511 3.63 -8.29 -15.88
C ALA A 511 3.21 -9.28 -14.79
N LEU A 512 3.27 -10.57 -15.11
CA LEU A 512 2.90 -11.67 -14.24
C LEU A 512 4.13 -12.47 -13.84
N LEU A 513 4.25 -12.80 -12.55
CA LEU A 513 5.29 -13.67 -12.00
C LEU A 513 4.62 -14.80 -11.23
N TYR A 514 4.62 -16.01 -11.78
CA TYR A 514 4.14 -17.18 -11.06
C TYR A 514 5.29 -17.84 -10.29
N CYS A 515 5.21 -17.82 -8.97
CA CYS A 515 6.17 -18.44 -8.05
C CYS A 515 5.66 -19.81 -7.61
N GLN A 516 6.46 -20.85 -7.85
CA GLN A 516 6.25 -22.19 -7.33
C GLN A 516 7.26 -22.48 -6.22
N VAL A 517 6.78 -22.83 -5.03
CA VAL A 517 7.60 -23.12 -3.86
C VAL A 517 7.64 -24.63 -3.63
N SER A 518 8.82 -25.23 -3.66
CA SER A 518 8.98 -26.66 -3.40
C SER A 518 10.15 -26.92 -2.45
N ARG A 519 10.07 -28.02 -1.68
CA ARG A 519 11.15 -28.42 -0.78
C ARG A 519 12.31 -29.02 -1.58
N LEU A 520 13.53 -28.72 -1.15
CA LEU A 520 14.71 -29.43 -1.65
C LEU A 520 14.73 -30.84 -1.05
N GLY A 521 14.83 -31.87 -1.90
CA GLY A 521 14.86 -33.26 -1.44
C GLY A 521 16.06 -33.53 -0.54
N GLY A 522 15.82 -34.17 0.62
CA GLY A 522 16.88 -34.60 1.55
C GLY A 522 17.24 -33.62 2.68
N SER A 523 16.53 -32.50 2.84
CA SER A 523 16.70 -31.62 4.01
C SER A 523 16.13 -32.27 5.26
N ASP A 524 16.95 -32.47 6.30
CA ASP A 524 16.49 -32.86 7.62
C ASP A 524 15.80 -31.67 8.29
N ASP A 525 14.47 -31.75 8.45
CA ASP A 525 13.66 -30.71 9.08
C ASP A 525 14.10 -30.44 10.53
N THR A 526 14.84 -31.35 11.19
CA THR A 526 15.25 -31.17 12.59
C THR A 526 16.41 -30.18 12.79
N ALA A 527 17.11 -29.76 11.73
CA ALA A 527 18.31 -28.92 11.81
C ALA A 527 18.30 -27.66 10.93
N LEU A 528 17.12 -27.17 10.52
CA LEU A 528 16.98 -26.03 9.58
C LEU A 528 17.73 -24.77 10.00
N LEU A 529 17.80 -24.47 11.30
CA LEU A 529 18.46 -23.26 11.81
C LEU A 529 19.95 -23.43 12.15
N GLY A 530 20.45 -24.68 12.18
CA GLY A 530 21.76 -25.00 12.70
C GLY A 530 21.96 -24.56 14.17
N PRO A 531 23.20 -24.39 14.65
CA PRO A 531 23.50 -23.94 16.01
C PRO A 531 23.17 -22.45 16.18
N TRP A 532 21.93 -22.17 16.58
CA TRP A 532 21.36 -20.83 16.56
C TRP A 532 21.82 -19.90 17.67
N GLU A 533 22.26 -20.43 18.80
CA GLU A 533 22.75 -19.68 19.95
C GLU A 533 23.90 -18.75 19.56
N SER A 534 24.79 -19.27 18.71
CA SER A 534 26.00 -18.56 18.27
C SER A 534 25.68 -17.35 17.40
N TRP A 535 24.83 -17.51 16.39
CA TRP A 535 24.50 -16.43 15.48
C TRP A 535 23.48 -15.47 16.07
N VAL A 536 22.55 -15.91 16.92
CA VAL A 536 21.65 -15.00 17.65
C VAL A 536 22.47 -14.06 18.53
N SER A 537 23.44 -14.59 19.27
CA SER A 537 24.36 -13.77 20.08
C SER A 537 25.14 -12.76 19.23
N SER A 538 25.55 -13.14 18.03
CA SER A 538 26.22 -12.24 17.08
C SER A 538 25.29 -11.12 16.58
N VAL A 539 24.05 -11.45 16.18
CA VAL A 539 23.04 -10.48 15.72
C VAL A 539 22.70 -9.48 16.82
N LEU A 540 22.47 -9.94 18.06
CA LEU A 540 22.18 -9.06 19.18
C LEU A 540 23.36 -8.14 19.55
N ARG A 541 24.61 -8.62 19.39
CA ARG A 541 25.80 -7.76 19.56
C ARG A 541 25.92 -6.71 18.46
N ALA A 542 25.72 -7.10 17.20
CA ALA A 542 25.82 -6.19 16.05
C ALA A 542 24.78 -5.05 16.16
N THR A 543 23.52 -5.41 16.41
CA THR A 543 22.42 -4.43 16.57
C THR A 543 22.61 -3.50 17.77
N ASN A 544 23.35 -3.92 18.81
CA ASN A 544 23.72 -3.05 19.95
C ASN A 544 24.86 -2.07 19.64
N LEU A 545 25.73 -2.41 18.70
CA LEU A 545 26.85 -1.56 18.27
C LEU A 545 26.42 -0.52 17.23
N GLU A 546 25.39 -0.82 16.45
CA GLU A 546 24.74 0.15 15.59
C GLU A 546 24.11 1.25 16.44
N ARG A 547 24.73 2.44 16.42
CA ARG A 547 24.08 3.69 16.87
C ARG A 547 22.77 3.83 16.09
N PRO A 548 21.70 4.40 16.68
CA PRO A 548 20.51 4.73 15.90
C PRO A 548 20.96 5.58 14.71
N SER A 549 20.89 5.00 13.50
CA SER A 549 21.21 5.71 12.28
C SER A 549 20.29 6.93 12.20
N PRO A 550 20.82 8.15 11.97
CA PRO A 550 20.00 9.35 11.82
C PRO A 550 19.13 9.34 10.53
N LEU A 551 19.21 8.26 9.74
CA LEU A 551 18.38 7.99 8.56
C LEU A 551 17.25 6.98 8.83
N ARG A 552 16.98 6.63 10.09
CA ARG A 552 15.74 5.92 10.45
C ARG A 552 14.54 6.79 10.10
N GLN A 553 13.85 6.36 9.04
CA GLN A 553 12.45 6.64 8.69
C GLN A 553 11.76 7.67 9.58
N ARG A 554 11.82 8.94 9.17
CA ARG A 554 10.66 9.80 9.37
C ARG A 554 9.57 9.37 8.38
N GLN A 555 8.90 8.27 8.69
CA GLN A 555 7.47 8.12 8.37
C GLN A 555 6.62 8.96 9.34
N SER A 556 7.25 9.73 10.24
CA SER A 556 6.58 10.86 10.87
C SER A 556 6.31 11.92 9.80
N THR A 557 5.03 12.19 9.57
CA THR A 557 4.51 13.47 9.09
C THR A 557 5.47 14.61 9.48
N PRO A 558 5.80 15.57 8.58
CA PRO A 558 6.32 16.82 9.06
C PRO A 558 5.27 17.37 10.03
N THR A 559 5.56 17.30 11.33
CA THR A 559 4.91 18.18 12.28
C THR A 559 5.29 19.55 11.79
N VAL A 560 4.37 20.20 11.07
CA VAL A 560 4.34 21.64 11.02
C VAL A 560 4.26 22.03 12.49
N ARG A 561 5.41 22.35 13.08
CA ARG A 561 5.46 23.05 14.37
C ARG A 561 4.51 24.21 14.14
N ALA A 562 3.38 24.20 14.83
CA ALA A 562 2.45 25.32 14.83
C ALA A 562 3.30 26.57 15.01
N ALA A 563 3.29 27.43 13.99
CA ALA A 563 4.02 28.68 14.05
C ALA A 563 3.61 29.34 15.36
N THR A 564 4.60 29.74 16.18
CA THR A 564 4.28 30.46 17.42
C THR A 564 3.35 31.62 17.08
N PRO A 565 2.39 31.98 17.94
CA PRO A 565 1.33 32.95 17.60
C PRO A 565 1.86 34.28 17.03
N ARG A 566 3.12 34.64 17.31
CA ARG A 566 3.82 35.79 16.72
C ARG A 566 4.13 35.64 15.23
N ALA A 567 4.52 34.45 14.75
CA ALA A 567 4.84 34.19 13.35
C ALA A 567 3.58 34.09 12.47
N ALA A 568 2.48 33.54 13.01
CA ALA A 568 1.18 33.53 12.33
C ALA A 568 0.61 34.95 12.17
N ILE A 569 0.74 35.81 13.19
CA ILE A 569 0.31 37.21 13.11
C ILE A 569 1.15 38.00 12.09
N ALA A 570 2.48 37.77 12.05
CA ALA A 570 3.36 38.42 11.09
C ALA A 570 3.05 38.02 9.63
N LEU A 571 2.75 36.73 9.39
CA LEU A 571 2.38 36.24 8.07
C LEU A 571 1.01 36.79 7.62
N SER A 572 0.03 36.83 8.52
CA SER A 572 -1.28 37.43 8.24
C SER A 572 -1.18 38.93 7.93
N LEU A 573 -0.35 39.67 8.68
CA LEU A 573 -0.11 41.09 8.41
C LEU A 573 0.61 41.31 7.06
N ALA A 574 1.54 40.44 6.68
CA ALA A 574 2.20 40.50 5.38
C ALA A 574 1.24 40.22 4.21
N ILE A 575 0.36 39.22 4.35
CA ILE A 575 -0.68 38.89 3.35
C ILE A 575 -1.66 40.07 3.20
N VAL A 576 -2.10 40.67 4.30
CA VAL A 576 -2.97 41.86 4.27
C VAL A 576 -2.26 43.05 3.62
N ALA A 577 -0.97 43.26 3.89
CA ALA A 577 -0.21 44.33 3.25
C ALA A 577 -0.07 44.13 1.73
N VAL A 578 0.17 42.90 1.26
CA VAL A 578 0.23 42.56 -0.16
C VAL A 578 -1.13 42.72 -0.83
N ALA A 579 -2.23 42.31 -0.17
CA ALA A 579 -3.59 42.49 -0.68
C ALA A 579 -3.95 43.98 -0.80
N ILE A 580 -3.60 44.80 0.19
CA ILE A 580 -3.80 46.25 0.16
C ILE A 580 -2.96 46.88 -0.96
N ALA A 581 -1.68 46.50 -1.10
CA ALA A 581 -0.82 47.01 -2.17
C ALA A 581 -1.34 46.65 -3.56
N SER A 582 -1.85 45.42 -3.72
CA SER A 582 -2.45 44.94 -4.96
C SER A 582 -3.77 45.68 -5.28
N ALA A 583 -4.62 45.91 -4.28
CA ALA A 583 -5.85 46.66 -4.43
C ALA A 583 -5.60 48.14 -4.77
N ILE A 584 -4.58 48.75 -4.16
CA ILE A 584 -4.12 50.10 -4.51
C ILE A 584 -3.56 50.14 -5.94
N GLY A 585 -2.76 49.15 -6.33
CA GLY A 585 -2.22 49.03 -7.70
C GLY A 585 -3.31 48.85 -8.77
N LEU A 586 -4.29 47.98 -8.52
CA LEU A 586 -5.46 47.80 -9.39
C LEU A 586 -6.33 49.06 -9.45
N SER A 587 -6.59 49.71 -8.31
CA SER A 587 -7.35 50.96 -8.27
C SER A 587 -6.62 52.08 -9.01
N TYR A 588 -5.29 52.16 -8.90
CA TYR A 588 -4.46 53.09 -9.67
C TYR A 588 -4.48 52.79 -11.17
N ALA A 589 -4.53 51.52 -11.58
CA ALA A 589 -4.53 51.12 -12.98
C ALA A 589 -5.87 51.39 -13.68
N PHE A 590 -7.00 51.21 -12.99
CA PHE A 590 -8.32 51.15 -13.63
C PHE A 590 -9.34 52.21 -13.17
N VAL A 591 -9.06 52.97 -12.10
CA VAL A 591 -9.98 54.01 -11.58
C VAL A 591 -9.32 55.40 -11.69
N PRO A 592 -9.73 56.25 -12.65
CA PRO A 592 -9.10 57.55 -12.90
C PRO A 592 -9.09 58.50 -11.69
N GLU A 593 -10.16 58.48 -10.90
CA GLU A 593 -10.33 59.30 -9.70
C GLU A 593 -9.38 58.87 -8.57
N ALA A 594 -9.15 57.55 -8.41
CA ALA A 594 -8.20 57.01 -7.45
C ALA A 594 -6.76 57.31 -7.86
N ARG A 595 -6.44 57.26 -9.16
CA ARG A 595 -5.14 57.67 -9.70
C ARG A 595 -4.83 59.12 -9.37
N ALA A 596 -5.77 60.04 -9.61
CA ALA A 596 -5.61 61.47 -9.30
C ALA A 596 -5.41 61.73 -7.79
N ALA A 597 -6.13 61.01 -6.93
CA ALA A 597 -5.99 61.13 -5.49
C ALA A 597 -4.62 60.61 -4.99
N ILE A 598 -4.15 59.47 -5.51
CA ILE A 598 -2.85 58.88 -5.16
C ILE A 598 -1.69 59.77 -5.65
N ASP A 599 -1.77 60.29 -6.88
CA ASP A 599 -0.77 61.20 -7.43
C ASP A 599 -0.73 62.52 -6.64
N GLY A 600 -1.89 63.02 -6.17
CA GLY A 600 -1.98 64.20 -5.31
C GLY A 600 -1.35 64.01 -3.91
N VAL A 601 -1.51 62.84 -3.30
CA VAL A 601 -0.83 62.49 -2.04
C VAL A 601 0.68 62.36 -2.25
N ARG A 602 1.11 61.75 -3.36
CA ARG A 602 2.51 61.60 -3.72
C ARG A 602 3.19 62.95 -4.00
N GLN A 603 2.51 63.88 -4.67
CA GLN A 603 3.02 65.23 -4.92
C GLN A 603 3.30 65.99 -3.63
N ARG A 604 2.46 65.79 -2.59
CA ARG A 604 2.65 66.39 -1.26
C ARG A 604 3.79 65.75 -0.47
N LEU A 605 4.12 64.49 -0.71
CA LEU A 605 5.15 63.75 0.04
C LEU A 605 6.54 63.74 -0.63
N LEU A 606 6.61 63.75 -1.97
CA LEU A 606 7.87 63.51 -2.72
C LEU A 606 8.26 64.66 -3.66
N GLY A 607 7.50 65.76 -3.69
CA GLY A 607 7.97 67.07 -4.19
C GLY A 607 8.33 67.20 -5.68
N SER A 608 8.02 66.24 -6.55
CA SER A 608 8.27 66.39 -8.00
C SER A 608 7.35 65.51 -8.87
N PRO A 609 6.87 66.01 -10.03
CA PRO A 609 6.04 65.23 -10.95
C PRO A 609 6.88 64.30 -11.85
N LEU A 610 6.32 63.14 -12.19
CA LEU A 610 6.85 62.23 -13.23
C LEU A 610 6.72 62.90 -14.61
N ARG A 611 7.78 62.81 -15.43
CA ARG A 611 7.73 63.21 -16.85
C ARG A 611 6.72 62.35 -17.61
N ASP A 612 5.97 62.99 -18.50
CA ASP A 612 4.99 62.37 -19.37
C ASP A 612 5.69 61.45 -20.40
N PRO A 613 5.26 60.19 -20.57
CA PRO A 613 5.81 59.26 -21.58
C PRO A 613 5.63 59.73 -23.04
N SER A 614 4.88 60.80 -23.29
CA SER A 614 4.73 61.40 -24.63
C SER A 614 5.95 62.23 -25.10
N ASP A 615 6.93 62.51 -24.23
CA ASP A 615 8.17 63.24 -24.57
C ASP A 615 9.24 62.40 -25.29
N PHE A 616 9.00 61.11 -25.56
CA PHE A 616 9.96 60.22 -26.25
C PHE A 616 9.59 59.87 -27.71
N ARG A 617 8.69 60.62 -28.35
CA ARG A 617 8.50 60.56 -29.81
C ARG A 617 8.78 61.91 -30.45
N ARG A 618 10.05 62.18 -30.73
CA ARG A 618 10.55 62.89 -31.92
C ARG A 618 11.98 62.47 -32.21
#